data_AF-K9WV88-F1
#
_entry.id   AF-K9WV88-F1
#
_cell.length_a   1.000
_cell.length_b   1.000
_cell.length_c   1.000
_cell.angle_alpha   90.00
_cell.angle_beta   90.00
_cell.angle_gamma   90.00
#
_symmetry.space_group_name_H-M   'P 1'
#
loop_
_entity.id
_entity.type
_entity.pdbx_description
1 polymer ?
#
loop_
_entity_poly.entity_id
_entity_poly.type
_entity_poly.pdbx_seq_one_letter_code
_entity_poly.pdbx_strand_id
1 'polypeptide(L)'
;MPGILRIKDNVGTTTFKQSAQQAKDLKKADPTYLAKAGTLFFVSTIDRGSSDAKSASYYGGDHWKVTFKEKLKPQEGGDPIQTWFVYREHVEEYRLIP
;
A
#
# COMPACT_ATOMS: atom_id res chain seq x y z
N MET A 1 -1.76 -1.13 -15.12
CA MET A 1 -1.39 -2.49 -15.59
C MET A 1 -1.38 -3.41 -14.40
N PRO A 2 -1.93 -4.63 -14.53
CA PRO A 2 -1.84 -5.63 -13.48
C PRO A 2 -0.38 -6.05 -13.27
N GLY A 3 -0.02 -6.35 -12.03
CA GLY A 3 1.34 -6.71 -11.66
C GLY A 3 1.39 -7.44 -10.33
N ILE A 4 2.60 -7.62 -9.82
CA ILE A 4 2.85 -8.17 -8.50
C ILE A 4 3.53 -7.10 -7.65
N LEU A 5 3.00 -6.87 -6.45
CA LEU A 5 3.65 -6.08 -5.41
C LEU A 5 4.29 -7.04 -4.41
N ARG A 6 5.60 -6.91 -4.19
CA ARG A 6 6.34 -7.67 -3.17
C ARG A 6 6.69 -6.76 -2.01
N ILE A 7 6.58 -7.28 -0.78
CA ILE A 7 7.23 -6.65 0.38
C ILE A 7 8.69 -7.07 0.40
N LYS A 8 9.61 -6.10 0.45
CA LYS A 8 11.05 -6.37 0.47
C LYS A 8 11.43 -7.30 1.62
N ASP A 9 12.42 -8.16 1.42
CA ASP A 9 12.80 -9.16 2.44
C ASP A 9 13.44 -8.52 3.68
N ASN A 10 14.04 -7.34 3.55
CA ASN A 10 14.83 -6.69 4.59
C ASN A 10 14.03 -5.76 5.53
N VAL A 11 12.71 -5.62 5.35
CA VAL A 11 11.90 -4.68 6.16
C VAL A 11 11.17 -5.33 7.34
N GLY A 12 11.18 -6.66 7.43
CA GLY A 12 10.45 -7.43 8.47
C GLY A 12 8.93 -7.38 8.28
N THR A 13 8.31 -6.22 8.49
CA THR A 13 6.89 -5.96 8.23
C THR A 13 6.67 -4.53 7.74
N THR A 14 5.55 -4.30 7.06
CA THR A 14 5.10 -2.96 6.67
C THR A 14 3.59 -2.84 6.87
N THR A 15 3.13 -1.63 7.22
CA THR A 15 1.73 -1.37 7.48
C THR A 15 1.10 -0.63 6.30
N PHE A 16 0.09 -1.24 5.70
CA PHE A 16 -0.78 -0.60 4.72
C PHE A 16 -1.89 0.17 5.42
N LYS A 17 -2.27 1.32 4.85
CA LYS A 17 -3.18 2.28 5.46
C LYS A 17 -4.24 2.78 4.47
N GLN A 18 -5.33 3.35 4.97
CA GLN A 18 -6.36 3.97 4.11
C GLN A 18 -6.07 5.42 3.69
N SER A 19 -5.04 6.04 4.28
CA SER A 19 -4.59 7.39 3.93
C SER A 19 -3.06 7.44 3.80
N ALA A 20 -2.54 8.50 3.18
CA ALA A 20 -1.11 8.77 3.10
C ALA A 20 -0.54 9.39 4.40
N GLN A 21 -1.30 9.38 5.50
CA GLN A 21 -0.83 9.90 6.78
C GLN A 21 0.26 9.01 7.38
N GLN A 22 1.13 9.63 8.18
CA GLN A 22 2.14 8.88 8.93
C GLN A 22 1.44 7.99 9.97
N ALA A 23 2.06 6.85 10.27
CA ALA A 23 1.41 5.82 11.11
C ALA A 23 1.05 6.34 12.51
N LYS A 24 1.88 7.25 13.05
CA LYS A 24 1.67 7.91 14.35
C LYS A 24 0.43 8.81 14.40
N ASP A 25 -0.06 9.26 13.24
CA ASP A 25 -1.19 10.19 13.13
C ASP A 25 -2.51 9.45 12.86
N LEU A 26 -2.46 8.12 12.70
CA LEU A 26 -3.65 7.28 12.56
C LEU A 26 -4.37 7.15 13.91
N LYS A 27 -5.70 7.20 13.85
CA LYS A 27 -6.55 6.82 14.97
C LYS A 27 -6.51 5.31 15.12
N LYS A 28 -6.72 4.84 16.36
CA LYS A 28 -6.78 3.39 16.63
C LYS A 28 -7.82 2.65 15.78
N ALA A 29 -8.94 3.31 15.46
CA ALA A 29 -10.00 2.75 14.64
C ALA A 29 -9.71 2.77 13.12
N ASP A 30 -8.60 3.39 12.68
CA ASP A 30 -8.30 3.46 11.25
C ASP A 30 -7.88 2.06 10.75
N PRO A 31 -8.48 1.58 9.64
CA PRO A 31 -8.14 0.28 9.10
C PRO A 31 -6.67 0.22 8.69
N THR A 32 -5.97 -0.80 9.18
CA THR A 32 -4.59 -1.10 8.82
C THR A 32 -4.46 -2.56 8.41
N TYR A 33 -3.48 -2.84 7.56
CA TYR A 33 -3.12 -4.20 7.20
C TYR A 33 -1.61 -4.38 7.36
N LEU A 34 -1.19 -5.36 8.16
CA LEU A 34 0.22 -5.66 8.37
C LEU A 34 0.67 -6.72 7.37
N ALA A 35 1.50 -6.29 6.42
CA ALA A 35 2.13 -7.18 5.46
C ALA A 35 3.53 -7.60 5.96
N LYS A 36 3.88 -8.86 5.76
CA LYS A 36 5.18 -9.41 6.16
C LYS A 36 6.18 -9.32 5.00
N ALA A 37 7.46 -9.24 5.32
CA ALA A 37 8.54 -9.35 4.36
C ALA A 37 8.40 -10.62 3.51
N GLY A 38 8.72 -10.51 2.22
CA GLY A 38 8.59 -11.60 1.26
C GLY A 38 7.17 -11.87 0.76
N THR A 39 6.11 -11.30 1.36
CA THR A 39 4.74 -11.47 0.87
C THR A 39 4.59 -10.88 -0.54
N LEU A 40 3.95 -11.66 -1.42
CA LEU A 40 3.59 -11.27 -2.78
C LEU A 40 2.09 -11.01 -2.87
N PHE A 41 1.70 -9.94 -3.56
CA PHE A 41 0.32 -9.60 -3.82
C PHE A 41 0.09 -9.38 -5.30
N PHE A 42 -1.00 -9.91 -5.83
CA PHE A 42 -1.48 -9.51 -7.15
C PHE A 42 -2.18 -8.16 -7.06
N VAL A 43 -1.75 -7.22 -7.89
CA VAL A 43 -2.29 -5.87 -7.95
C VAL A 43 -2.91 -5.59 -9.31
N SER A 44 -3.98 -4.82 -9.31
CA SER A 44 -4.66 -4.33 -10.52
C SER A 44 -4.01 -3.03 -10.99
N THR A 45 -3.70 -2.13 -10.06
CA THR A 45 -3.08 -0.82 -10.33
C THR A 45 -2.16 -0.39 -9.19
N ILE A 46 -1.11 0.34 -9.56
CA ILE A 46 -0.23 1.08 -8.63
C ILE A 46 -0.18 2.52 -9.13
N ASP A 47 -0.79 3.42 -8.37
CA ASP A 47 -0.69 4.86 -8.54
C ASP A 47 0.43 5.40 -7.65
N ARG A 48 1.44 5.99 -8.29
CA ARG A 48 2.65 6.49 -7.61
C ARG A 48 2.49 7.91 -7.08
N GLY A 49 1.33 8.52 -7.33
CA GLY A 49 1.05 9.90 -6.99
C GLY A 49 1.89 10.89 -7.79
N SER A 50 1.77 12.15 -7.39
CA SER A 50 2.55 13.27 -7.90
C SER A 50 3.65 13.66 -6.91
N SER A 51 4.76 14.18 -7.43
CA SER A 51 5.80 14.83 -6.63
C SER A 51 5.44 16.27 -6.24
N ASP A 52 4.42 16.86 -6.85
CA ASP A 52 3.93 18.19 -6.51
C ASP A 52 3.03 18.14 -5.27
N ALA A 53 3.46 18.79 -4.18
CA ALA A 53 2.74 18.88 -2.91
C ALA A 53 1.34 19.53 -3.02
N LYS A 54 1.08 20.29 -4.09
CA LYS A 54 -0.23 20.92 -4.34
C LYS A 54 -1.18 20.04 -5.16
N SER A 55 -0.68 18.91 -5.68
CA SER A 55 -1.50 17.99 -6.46
C SER A 55 -2.47 17.22 -5.57
N ALA A 56 -3.70 17.01 -6.06
CA ALA A 56 -4.66 16.10 -5.43
C ALA A 56 -4.16 14.63 -5.35
N SER A 57 -3.12 14.29 -6.12
CA SER A 57 -2.45 12.99 -6.07
C SER A 57 -1.15 13.03 -5.28
N TYR A 58 -0.93 14.03 -4.43
CA TYR A 58 0.21 14.06 -3.52
C TYR A 58 0.00 13.12 -2.34
N TYR A 59 0.79 12.06 -2.27
CA TYR A 59 0.67 11.02 -1.25
C TYR A 59 1.82 11.10 -0.24
N GLY A 60 2.13 12.31 0.24
CA GLY A 60 3.24 12.55 1.17
C GLY A 60 4.64 12.44 0.55
N GLY A 61 4.73 12.14 -0.75
CA GLY A 61 5.99 11.96 -1.49
C GLY A 61 6.63 10.58 -1.33
N ASP A 62 6.13 9.76 -0.41
CA ASP A 62 6.74 8.50 0.04
C ASP A 62 5.76 7.30 0.02
N HIS A 63 4.47 7.52 -0.25
CA HIS A 63 3.49 6.46 -0.40
C HIS A 63 3.05 6.26 -1.85
N TRP A 64 2.68 5.03 -2.18
CA TRP A 64 1.92 4.68 -3.38
C TRP A 64 0.52 4.24 -3.00
N LYS A 65 -0.46 4.54 -3.85
CA LYS A 65 -1.82 4.02 -3.74
C LYS A 65 -1.95 2.77 -4.60
N VAL A 66 -2.18 1.64 -3.97
CA VAL A 66 -2.20 0.32 -4.59
C VAL A 66 -3.59 -0.28 -4.51
N THR A 67 -4.12 -0.72 -5.64
CA THR A 67 -5.35 -1.49 -5.71
C THR A 67 -5.03 -2.96 -5.96
N PHE A 68 -5.39 -3.81 -5.00
CA PHE A 68 -5.16 -5.25 -5.04
C PHE A 68 -6.23 -5.97 -5.86
N LYS A 69 -5.89 -7.13 -6.44
CA LYS A 69 -6.89 -7.98 -7.12
C LYS A 69 -7.90 -8.54 -6.12
N GLU A 70 -7.41 -9.02 -4.99
CA GLU A 70 -8.23 -9.51 -3.88
C GLU A 70 -8.27 -8.48 -2.75
N LYS A 71 -9.43 -8.37 -2.09
CA LYS A 71 -9.59 -7.45 -0.97
C LYS A 71 -8.82 -7.96 0.24
N LEU A 72 -8.06 -7.08 0.89
CA LEU A 72 -7.30 -7.39 2.09
C LEU A 72 -8.15 -7.12 3.32
N LYS A 73 -8.21 -8.06 4.26
CA LYS A 73 -8.95 -7.90 5.51
C LYS A 73 -8.12 -7.10 6.52
N PRO A 74 -8.59 -5.95 7.03
CA PRO A 74 -7.86 -5.17 8.04
C PRO A 74 -7.57 -5.98 9.31
N GLN A 75 -6.53 -5.58 10.05
CA GLN A 75 -6.17 -6.24 11.31
C GLN A 75 -7.23 -6.05 12.39
N GLU A 76 -7.76 -4.84 12.51
CA GLU A 76 -8.77 -4.49 13.51
C GLU A 76 -10.12 -4.25 12.84
N GLY A 77 -10.98 -5.28 12.86
CA GLY A 77 -12.38 -5.19 12.43
C GLY A 77 -12.58 -4.72 10.99
N GLY A 78 -13.84 -4.49 10.63
CA GLY A 78 -14.23 -3.91 9.35
C GLY A 78 -14.25 -4.87 8.15
N ASP A 79 -14.71 -4.31 7.03
CA ASP A 79 -14.86 -5.03 5.78
C ASP A 79 -13.53 -5.15 5.03
N PRO A 80 -13.33 -6.20 4.21
CA PRO A 80 -12.17 -6.29 3.33
C PRO A 80 -12.05 -5.07 2.41
N ILE A 81 -10.86 -4.50 2.32
CA ILE A 81 -10.58 -3.29 1.54
C ILE A 81 -9.63 -3.60 0.39
N GLN A 82 -9.93 -3.03 -0.78
CA GLN A 82 -9.20 -3.31 -2.00
C GLN A 82 -8.03 -2.36 -2.27
N THR A 83 -8.15 -1.11 -1.84
CA THR A 83 -7.16 -0.07 -2.14
C THR A 83 -6.51 0.43 -0.87
N TRP A 84 -5.18 0.51 -0.88
CA TRP A 84 -4.38 0.90 0.27
C TRP A 84 -3.23 1.82 -0.14
N PHE A 85 -2.81 2.66 0.80
CA PHE A 85 -1.54 3.37 0.72
C PHE A 85 -0.44 2.49 1.32
N VAL A 86 0.64 2.33 0.57
CA VAL A 86 1.81 1.54 0.96
C VAL A 86 3.05 2.42 0.92
N TYR A 87 3.96 2.22 1.86
CA TYR A 87 5.21 2.95 1.88
C TYR A 87 6.13 2.44 0.76
N ARG A 88 6.50 3.33 -0.17
CA ARG A 88 7.14 2.94 -1.44
C ARG A 88 8.51 2.28 -1.26
N GLU A 89 9.23 2.64 -0.20
CA GLU A 89 10.58 2.10 0.03
C GLU A 89 10.55 0.67 0.57
N HIS A 90 9.41 0.19 1.06
CA HIS A 90 9.23 -1.18 1.58
C HIS A 90 8.73 -2.17 0.54
N VAL A 91 8.43 -1.71 -0.67
CA VAL A 91 7.78 -2.52 -1.69
C VAL A 91 8.57 -2.53 -3.00
N GLU A 92 8.37 -3.58 -3.78
CA GLU A 92 8.89 -3.72 -5.14
C GLU A 92 7.74 -4.09 -6.08
N GLU A 93 7.68 -3.46 -7.24
CA GLU A 93 6.74 -3.83 -8.31
C GLU A 93 7.44 -4.75 -9.30
N TYR A 94 6.85 -5.92 -9.54
CA TYR A 94 7.19 -6.79 -10.65
C TYR A 94 6.08 -6.68 -11.69
N ARG A 95 6.44 -6.15 -12.87
CA ARG A 95 5.52 -6.08 -14.00
C ARG A 95 5.46 -7.43 -14.68
N LEU A 96 4.25 -7.92 -14.92
CA LEU A 96 4.05 -9.08 -15.78
C LEU A 96 4.28 -8.61 -17.22
N ILE A 97 5.40 -9.04 -17.82
CA ILE A 97 5.66 -8.82 -19.23
C ILE A 97 4.69 -9.74 -20.00
N PRO A 98 3.92 -9.21 -20.98
CA PRO A 98 3.03 -10.01 -21.82
C PRO A 98 3.76 -11.10 -22.60
#